data_AF-A0A7X0KNX9-F1
#
_entry.id   AF-A0A7X0KNX9-F1
#
_cell.length_a   1.000
_cell.length_b   1.000
_cell.length_c   1.000
_cell.angle_alpha   90.00
_cell.angle_beta   90.00
_cell.angle_gamma   90.00
#
_symmetry.space_group_name_H-M   'P 1'
#
loop_
_entity.id
_entity.type
_entity.pdbx_description
1 polymer ?
#
loop_
_entity_poly.entity_id
_entity_poly.type
_entity_poly.pdbx_seq_one_letter_code
_entity_poly.pdbx_strand_id
1 'polypeptide(L)'
;MDQERLRQVWRQTKIPVVIRRDEKGHKLRVRLPYDDNNRKWLNTVGKSSVTWIDGKSYWELPRSWFNSFVNRALERHGKLYVIQPYREQEKCARKCMEAMGHECNCSCMGKNHGAGVNGSWFEVSDTFATRWNEKEIACRLMVAKGR
;
A
#
# COMPACT_ATOMS: atom_id res chain seq x y z
N MET A 1 10.62 7.66 -17.06
CA MET A 1 11.43 7.69 -15.82
C MET A 1 10.68 7.01 -14.68
N ASP A 2 9.45 7.43 -14.40
CA ASP A 2 8.67 6.90 -13.25
C ASP A 2 8.17 5.46 -13.38
N GLN A 3 7.95 4.94 -14.59
CA GLN A 3 7.67 3.51 -14.76
C GLN A 3 8.84 2.63 -14.29
N GLU A 4 10.07 3.05 -14.54
CA GLU A 4 11.25 2.31 -14.09
C GLU A 4 11.41 2.41 -12.58
N ARG A 5 11.18 3.59 -12.00
CA ARG A 5 11.11 3.77 -10.55
C ARG A 5 10.05 2.85 -9.92
N LEU A 6 8.88 2.71 -10.53
CA LEU A 6 7.84 1.77 -10.07
C LEU A 6 8.31 0.31 -10.12
N ARG A 7 9.01 -0.08 -11.20
CA ARG A 7 9.61 -1.43 -11.30
C ARG A 7 10.67 -1.65 -10.22
N GLN A 8 11.51 -0.66 -9.94
CA GLN A 8 12.52 -0.71 -8.89
C GLN A 8 11.89 -0.85 -7.50
N VAL A 9 10.85 -0.05 -7.19
CA VAL A 9 10.08 -0.18 -5.95
C VAL A 9 9.47 -1.57 -5.80
N TRP A 10 8.93 -2.16 -6.87
CA TRP A 10 8.39 -3.51 -6.82
C TRP A 10 9.49 -4.58 -6.68
N ARG A 11 10.64 -4.39 -7.32
CA ARG A 11 11.74 -5.38 -7.38
C ARG A 11 12.61 -5.42 -6.14
N GLN A 12 12.74 -4.32 -5.41
CA GLN A 12 13.54 -4.29 -4.19
C GLN A 12 12.98 -5.23 -3.10
N THR A 13 13.85 -5.61 -2.16
CA THR A 13 13.59 -6.63 -1.14
C THR A 13 13.69 -6.11 0.30
N LYS A 14 13.87 -4.80 0.48
CA LYS A 14 14.17 -4.17 1.79
C LYS A 14 12.94 -3.60 2.48
N ILE A 15 11.97 -3.11 1.71
CA ILE A 15 10.76 -2.44 2.19
C ILE A 15 9.55 -3.24 1.70
N PRO A 16 8.57 -3.54 2.57
CA PRO A 16 7.32 -4.16 2.13
C PRO A 16 6.64 -3.33 1.03
N VAL A 17 6.04 -4.01 0.06
CA VAL A 17 5.27 -3.38 -1.01
C VAL A 17 3.91 -4.03 -1.09
N VAL A 18 2.84 -3.23 -1.10
CA VAL A 18 1.49 -3.71 -1.42
C VAL A 18 0.98 -3.02 -2.68
N ILE A 19 0.46 -3.81 -3.60
CA ILE A 19 -0.25 -3.34 -4.79
C ILE A 19 -1.74 -3.56 -4.57
N ARG A 20 -2.50 -2.46 -4.52
CA ARG A 20 -3.97 -2.47 -4.61
C ARG A 20 -4.38 -2.30 -6.06
N ARG A 21 -5.42 -3.03 -6.44
CA ARG A 21 -6.03 -3.04 -7.77
C ARG A 21 -7.53 -2.89 -7.60
N ASP A 22 -8.13 -1.98 -8.35
CA ASP A 22 -9.55 -1.65 -8.15
C ASP A 22 -10.51 -2.60 -8.87
N GLU A 23 -10.01 -3.44 -9.79
CA GLU A 23 -10.86 -4.41 -10.50
C GLU A 23 -11.47 -5.44 -9.54
N LYS A 24 -12.75 -5.75 -9.77
CA LYS A 24 -13.50 -6.73 -8.97
C LYS A 24 -12.81 -8.10 -9.06
N GLY A 25 -12.68 -8.78 -7.92
CA GLY A 25 -12.05 -10.11 -7.83
C GLY A 25 -10.52 -10.09 -7.75
N HIS A 26 -9.85 -8.95 -7.91
CA HIS A 26 -8.40 -8.89 -7.77
C HIS A 26 -7.95 -8.92 -6.30
N LYS A 27 -7.03 -9.84 -6.01
CA LYS A 27 -6.29 -9.92 -4.74
C LYS A 27 -5.24 -8.83 -4.63
N LEU A 28 -4.85 -8.47 -3.42
CA LEU A 28 -3.64 -7.66 -3.18
C LEU A 28 -2.41 -8.46 -3.61
N ARG A 29 -1.40 -7.79 -4.14
CA ARG A 29 -0.07 -8.39 -4.32
C ARG A 29 0.88 -7.78 -3.32
N VAL A 30 1.56 -8.61 -2.55
CA VAL A 30 2.43 -8.17 -1.47
C VAL A 30 3.82 -8.77 -1.64
N ARG A 31 4.84 -7.92 -1.55
CA ARG A 31 6.23 -8.33 -1.35
C ARG A 31 6.66 -7.93 0.05
N LEU A 32 7.34 -8.84 0.72
CA LEU A 32 7.92 -8.64 2.05
C LEU A 32 9.43 -8.84 1.95
N PRO A 33 10.22 -8.15 2.79
CA PRO A 33 11.57 -8.61 3.09
C PRO A 33 11.53 -10.08 3.51
N TYR A 34 12.50 -10.86 3.05
CA TYR A 34 12.55 -12.28 3.38
C TYR A 34 12.71 -12.47 4.89
N ASP A 35 11.88 -13.34 5.43
CA ASP A 35 11.86 -13.76 6.83
C ASP A 35 11.14 -15.11 6.84
N ASP A 36 11.69 -16.07 7.59
CA ASP A 36 11.18 -17.44 7.67
C ASP A 36 9.77 -17.49 8.27
N ASN A 37 9.42 -16.51 9.11
CA ASN A 37 8.12 -16.42 9.76
C ASN A 37 7.05 -15.68 8.93
N ASN A 38 7.37 -15.18 7.73
CA ASN A 38 6.48 -14.32 6.95
C ASN A 38 5.07 -14.89 6.79
N ARG A 39 4.94 -16.19 6.49
CA ARG A 39 3.64 -16.85 6.37
C ARG A 39 2.88 -16.87 7.70
N LYS A 40 3.57 -17.18 8.79
CA LYS A 40 2.99 -17.19 10.15
C LYS A 40 2.52 -15.79 10.53
N TRP A 41 3.30 -14.77 10.25
CA TRP A 41 2.92 -13.37 10.48
C TRP A 41 1.75 -12.93 9.61
N LEU A 42 1.70 -13.29 8.33
CA LEU A 42 0.55 -12.98 7.47
C LEU A 42 -0.75 -13.59 8.03
N ASN A 43 -0.69 -14.77 8.63
CA ASN A 43 -1.84 -15.38 9.29
C ASN A 43 -2.31 -14.63 10.56
N THR A 44 -1.52 -13.70 11.11
CA THR A 44 -1.96 -12.81 12.20
C THR A 44 -2.56 -11.50 11.68
N VAL A 45 -2.46 -11.22 10.38
CA VAL A 45 -3.02 -10.01 9.74
C VAL A 45 -4.52 -10.16 9.49
N GLY A 46 -4.98 -11.36 9.14
CA GLY A 46 -6.39 -11.65 8.93
C GLY A 46 -6.70 -13.16 8.98
N LYS A 47 -7.95 -13.53 8.73
CA LYS A 47 -8.49 -14.87 9.05
C LYS A 47 -8.52 -15.87 7.87
N SER A 48 -8.50 -15.38 6.64
CA SER A 48 -8.47 -16.18 5.40
C SER A 48 -7.06 -16.63 4.99
N SER A 49 -6.96 -17.55 4.02
CA SER A 49 -5.69 -18.03 3.49
C SER A 49 -4.97 -16.98 2.61
N VAL A 50 -3.63 -17.04 2.65
CA VAL A 50 -2.73 -16.33 1.74
C VAL A 50 -2.10 -17.33 0.77
N THR A 51 -1.75 -16.87 -0.43
CA THR A 51 -1.13 -17.71 -1.47
C THR A 51 0.24 -17.16 -1.83
N TRP A 52 1.29 -17.99 -1.79
CA TRP A 52 2.60 -17.64 -2.34
C TRP A 52 2.61 -17.90 -3.85
N ILE A 53 3.07 -16.93 -4.63
CA ILE A 53 3.23 -17.03 -6.08
C ILE A 53 4.72 -17.11 -6.39
N ASP A 54 5.23 -18.33 -6.50
CA ASP A 54 6.66 -18.61 -6.52
C ASP A 54 7.41 -17.97 -7.70
N GLY A 55 6.96 -18.22 -8.93
CA GLY A 55 7.61 -17.70 -10.14
C GLY A 55 7.60 -16.17 -10.30
N LYS A 56 6.91 -15.45 -9.41
CA LYS A 56 6.92 -13.97 -9.37
C LYS A 56 7.29 -13.42 -7.99
N SER A 57 7.60 -14.29 -7.04
CA SER A 57 8.02 -14.01 -5.67
C SER A 57 7.15 -12.94 -4.99
N TYR A 58 5.86 -13.22 -4.83
CA TYR A 58 4.94 -12.36 -4.06
C TYR A 58 3.81 -13.16 -3.42
N TRP A 59 3.17 -12.58 -2.41
CA TRP A 59 1.98 -13.09 -1.76
C TRP A 59 0.70 -12.50 -2.37
N GLU A 60 -0.32 -13.32 -2.54
CA GLU A 60 -1.69 -12.86 -2.78
C GLU A 60 -2.52 -12.92 -1.51
N LEU A 61 -3.15 -11.78 -1.19
CA LEU A 61 -3.99 -11.60 0.00
C LEU A 61 -5.39 -11.16 -0.43
N PRO A 62 -6.45 -11.46 0.34
CA PRO A 62 -7.77 -10.88 0.11
C PRO A 62 -7.73 -9.35 0.06
N ARG A 63 -8.52 -8.73 -0.83
CA ARG A 63 -8.60 -7.26 -0.94
C ARG A 63 -9.01 -6.60 0.39
N SER A 64 -9.91 -7.23 1.13
CA SER A 64 -10.39 -6.76 2.44
C SER A 64 -9.30 -6.60 3.49
N TRP A 65 -8.13 -7.21 3.29
CA TRP A 65 -7.02 -7.11 4.23
C TRP A 65 -6.20 -5.84 4.08
N PHE A 66 -6.49 -5.00 3.09
CA PHE A 66 -5.62 -3.86 2.75
C PHE A 66 -5.30 -2.99 3.98
N ASN A 67 -6.32 -2.57 4.72
CA ASN A 67 -6.12 -1.73 5.91
C ASN A 67 -5.33 -2.45 7.01
N SER A 68 -5.70 -3.70 7.33
CA SER A 68 -5.02 -4.51 8.35
C SER A 68 -3.56 -4.78 7.97
N PHE A 69 -3.30 -5.09 6.70
CA PHE A 69 -1.95 -5.32 6.18
C PHE A 69 -1.10 -4.07 6.31
N VAL A 70 -1.59 -2.91 5.85
CA VAL A 70 -0.86 -1.64 5.94
C VAL A 70 -0.53 -1.32 7.40
N ASN A 71 -1.50 -1.44 8.32
CA ASN A 71 -1.27 -1.24 9.76
C ASN A 71 -0.18 -2.17 10.32
N ARG A 72 -0.30 -3.48 10.08
CA ARG A 72 0.66 -4.47 10.60
C ARG A 72 2.05 -4.33 9.96
N ALA A 73 2.12 -3.92 8.70
CA ALA A 73 3.37 -3.68 8.01
C ALA A 73 4.08 -2.42 8.55
N LEU A 74 3.34 -1.34 8.82
CA LEU A 74 3.87 -0.16 9.50
C LEU A 74 4.37 -0.50 10.90
N GLU A 75 3.61 -1.29 11.67
CA GLU A 75 4.00 -1.75 13.00
C GLU A 75 5.28 -2.60 12.97
N ARG A 76 5.39 -3.56 12.05
CA ARG A 76 6.52 -4.49 11.97
C ARG A 76 7.77 -3.87 11.34
N HIS A 77 7.62 -3.07 10.30
CA HIS A 77 8.73 -2.62 9.45
C HIS A 77 8.99 -1.11 9.53
N GLY A 78 8.14 -0.35 10.22
CA GLY A 78 8.22 1.11 10.31
C GLY A 78 7.89 1.85 9.02
N LYS A 79 7.86 1.17 7.86
CA LYS A 79 7.54 1.74 6.55
C LYS A 79 7.08 0.70 5.55
N LEU A 80 6.35 1.14 4.53
CA LEU A 80 5.97 0.34 3.36
C LEU A 80 5.70 1.22 2.14
N TYR A 81 5.85 0.64 0.96
CA TYR A 81 5.31 1.22 -0.26
C TYR A 81 3.87 0.75 -0.50
N VAL A 82 3.00 1.69 -0.86
CA VAL A 82 1.67 1.41 -1.40
C VAL A 82 1.64 1.84 -2.85
N ILE A 83 1.37 0.88 -3.75
CA ILE A 83 1.10 1.10 -5.16
C ILE A 83 -0.41 0.93 -5.36
N GLN A 84 -1.06 1.93 -5.92
CA GLN A 84 -2.52 1.97 -5.98
C GLN A 84 -3.02 2.78 -7.18
N PRO A 85 -4.30 2.64 -7.55
CA PRO A 85 -4.91 3.51 -8.54
C PRO A 85 -4.81 4.98 -8.13
N TYR A 86 -4.66 5.83 -9.13
CA TYR A 86 -4.58 7.27 -8.99
C TYR A 86 -5.63 7.94 -9.86
N ARG A 87 -6.19 9.04 -9.39
CA ARG A 87 -7.16 9.85 -10.14
C ARG A 87 -6.80 11.32 -9.97
N GLU A 88 -6.19 11.90 -11.00
CA GLU A 88 -5.75 13.30 -10.98
C GLU A 88 -6.89 14.31 -10.74
N GLN A 89 -8.08 13.99 -11.24
CA GLN A 89 -9.27 14.83 -11.09
C GLN A 89 -9.94 14.67 -9.72
N GLU A 90 -9.66 13.60 -8.97
CA GLU A 90 -10.22 13.38 -7.63
C GLU A 90 -9.47 14.25 -6.62
N LYS A 91 -10.02 15.44 -6.34
CA LYS A 91 -9.45 16.37 -5.35
C LYS A 91 -9.70 15.85 -3.93
N CYS A 92 -8.73 16.09 -3.04
CA CYS A 92 -8.83 15.67 -1.64
C CYS A 92 -10.03 16.35 -0.98
N ALA A 93 -11.04 15.55 -0.62
CA ALA A 93 -12.24 16.02 0.04
C ALA A 93 -12.21 15.72 1.54
N ARG A 94 -13.13 16.31 2.29
CA ARG A 94 -13.30 16.08 3.74
C ARG A 94 -13.34 14.60 4.11
N LYS A 95 -14.04 13.76 3.33
CA LYS A 95 -14.06 12.30 3.52
C LYS A 95 -12.68 11.64 3.50
N CYS A 96 -11.75 12.14 2.68
CA CYS A 96 -10.37 11.65 2.63
C CYS A 96 -9.58 12.13 3.86
N MET A 97 -9.78 13.37 4.28
CA MET A 97 -9.14 13.93 5.47
C MET A 97 -9.65 13.27 6.77
N GLU A 98 -10.90 12.82 6.80
CA GLU A 98 -11.51 12.15 7.97
C GLU A 98 -11.51 10.62 7.87
N ALA A 99 -10.86 10.05 6.84
CA ALA A 99 -10.81 8.61 6.67
C ALA A 99 -10.15 7.93 7.88
N MET A 100 -10.62 6.73 8.24
CA MET A 100 -10.02 5.86 9.27
C MET A 100 -9.22 4.68 8.67
N GLY A 101 -9.41 4.41 7.38
CA GLY A 101 -8.65 3.41 6.64
C GLY A 101 -7.53 4.06 5.82
N HIS A 102 -6.79 3.25 5.05
CA HIS A 102 -5.68 3.66 4.20
C HIS A 102 -6.07 3.84 2.74
N GLU A 103 -7.29 3.48 2.35
CA GLU A 103 -7.74 3.56 0.95
C GLU A 103 -7.85 5.02 0.50
N CYS A 104 -7.18 5.34 -0.59
CA CYS A 104 -7.09 6.69 -1.12
C CYS A 104 -6.76 6.61 -2.61
N ASN A 105 -7.44 7.39 -3.46
CA ASN A 105 -7.13 7.53 -4.89
C ASN A 105 -6.90 9.00 -5.30
N CYS A 106 -6.97 9.94 -4.33
CA CYS A 106 -6.92 11.38 -4.58
C CYS A 106 -5.62 11.81 -5.29
N SER A 107 -5.72 12.95 -5.97
CA SER A 107 -4.59 13.77 -6.42
C SER A 107 -3.57 14.13 -5.33
N CYS A 108 -3.99 14.13 -4.05
CA CYS A 108 -3.13 14.41 -2.90
C CYS A 108 -2.19 13.27 -2.51
N MET A 109 -2.33 12.09 -3.13
CA MET A 109 -1.52 10.88 -2.90
C MET A 109 -1.41 10.45 -1.42
N GLY A 110 -2.39 10.83 -0.59
CA GLY A 110 -2.42 10.51 0.83
C GLY A 110 -1.84 11.58 1.77
N LYS A 111 -1.30 12.68 1.25
CA LYS A 111 -0.68 13.74 2.07
C LYS A 111 -1.58 14.27 3.19
N ASN A 112 -2.87 14.44 2.91
CA ASN A 112 -3.85 14.98 3.86
C ASN A 112 -4.75 13.88 4.48
N HIS A 113 -4.48 12.61 4.18
CA HIS A 113 -5.38 11.51 4.48
C HIS A 113 -5.40 11.20 5.98
N GLY A 114 -6.59 11.19 6.58
CA GLY A 114 -6.77 10.98 8.03
C GLY A 114 -6.37 12.18 8.92
N ALA A 115 -5.99 13.33 8.34
CA ALA A 115 -5.53 14.48 9.11
C ALA A 115 -6.63 15.22 9.90
N GLY A 116 -7.91 15.08 9.54
CA GLY A 116 -9.01 15.89 10.06
C GLY A 116 -9.58 15.48 11.42
N VAL A 117 -9.30 14.26 11.91
CA VAL A 117 -9.92 13.74 13.14
C VAL A 117 -8.98 13.85 14.35
N ASN A 118 -7.68 13.53 14.20
CA ASN A 118 -6.66 13.62 15.28
C ASN A 118 -5.22 13.73 14.72
N GLY A 119 -5.06 14.23 13.50
CA GLY A 119 -3.82 14.11 12.73
C GLY A 119 -3.65 12.70 12.12
N SER A 120 -2.90 12.63 11.01
CA SER A 120 -2.66 11.35 10.33
C SER A 120 -1.79 10.42 11.19
N TRP A 121 -2.10 9.13 11.22
CA TRP A 121 -1.36 8.09 11.97
C TRP A 121 -0.17 7.49 11.20
N PHE A 122 0.13 8.05 10.03
CA PHE A 122 1.32 7.77 9.24
C PHE A 122 1.81 9.06 8.59
N GLU A 123 3.03 9.02 8.06
CA GLU A 123 3.58 10.07 7.19
C GLU A 123 3.76 9.51 5.79
N VAL A 124 3.53 10.36 4.79
CA VAL A 124 3.92 10.09 3.40
C VAL A 124 5.23 10.81 3.13
N SER A 125 6.33 10.06 3.14
CA SER A 125 7.69 10.61 3.02
C SER A 125 8.13 10.82 1.56
N ASP A 126 7.52 10.12 0.62
CA ASP A 126 7.82 10.21 -0.81
C ASP A 126 6.62 9.71 -1.64
N THR A 127 6.35 10.36 -2.78
CA THR A 127 5.30 9.95 -3.72
C THR A 127 5.66 10.24 -5.16
N PHE A 128 5.10 9.43 -6.07
CA PHE A 128 5.04 9.75 -7.48
C PHE A 128 3.83 9.08 -8.14
N ALA A 129 3.39 9.61 -9.27
CA ALA A 129 2.42 8.97 -10.13
C ALA A 129 3.04 8.65 -11.49
N THR A 130 2.55 7.59 -12.12
CA THR A 130 2.93 7.19 -13.47
C THR A 130 1.75 6.51 -14.14
N ARG A 131 1.79 6.43 -15.46
CA ARG A 131 0.91 5.56 -16.22
C ARG A 131 1.51 4.15 -16.34
N TRP A 132 0.72 3.12 -16.16
CA TRP A 132 1.08 1.73 -16.44
C TRP A 132 0.03 1.11 -17.36
N ASN A 133 0.42 0.87 -18.61
CA ASN A 133 -0.51 0.70 -19.72
C ASN A 133 -1.49 1.89 -19.74
N GLU A 134 -2.80 1.64 -19.68
CA GLU A 134 -3.83 2.68 -19.72
C GLU A 134 -4.18 3.24 -18.33
N LYS A 135 -3.62 2.68 -17.25
CA LYS A 135 -4.01 3.02 -15.87
C LYS A 135 -3.09 4.04 -15.24
N GLU A 136 -3.70 5.01 -14.56
CA GLU A 136 -2.99 5.92 -13.67
C GLU A 136 -2.73 5.23 -12.33
N ILE A 137 -1.48 5.24 -11.89
CA ILE A 137 -1.02 4.60 -10.66
C ILE A 137 -0.21 5.59 -9.86
N ALA A 138 -0.45 5.63 -8.55
CA ALA A 138 0.39 6.33 -7.60
C ALA A 138 1.18 5.30 -6.78
N CYS A 139 2.41 5.68 -6.45
CA CYS A 139 3.22 5.02 -5.45
C CYS A 139 3.51 6.02 -4.34
N ARG A 140 3.33 5.57 -3.09
CA ARG A 140 3.66 6.36 -1.90
C ARG A 140 4.47 5.52 -0.91
N LEU A 141 5.51 6.11 -0.34
CA LEU A 141 6.24 5.57 0.81
C LEU A 141 5.57 6.06 2.08
N MET A 142 4.91 5.14 2.77
CA MET A 142 4.31 5.40 4.08
C MET A 142 5.30 5.03 5.17
N VAL A 143 5.42 5.89 6.18
CA VAL A 143 6.27 5.71 7.36
C VAL A 143 5.40 5.79 8.61
N ALA A 144 5.64 4.90 9.56
CA ALA A 144 4.96 4.94 10.85
C ALA A 144 5.40 6.20 11.59
N LYS A 145 4.47 6.95 12.14
CA LYS A 145 4.85 8.00 13.09
C LYS A 145 5.35 7.32 14.36
N GLY A 146 6.53 7.75 14.83
CA GLY A 146 7.02 7.33 16.14
C GLY A 146 5.94 7.60 17.18
N ARG A 147 5.77 6.67 18.13
CA ARG A 147 4.95 6.91 19.31
C ARG A 147 5.57 8.01 20.16
#